data_AF-A0A8T4BL79-F1
#
_entry.id   AF-A0A8T4BL79-F1
#
_cell.length_a   1.000
_cell.length_b   1.000
_cell.length_c   1.000
_cell.angle_alpha   90.00
_cell.angle_beta   90.00
_cell.angle_gamma   90.00
#
_symmetry.space_group_name_H-M   'P 1'
#
loop_
_entity.id
_entity.type
_entity.pdbx_description
1 polymer ?
#
loop_
_entity_poly.entity_id
_entity_poly.type
_entity_poly.pdbx_seq_one_letter_code
_entity_poly.pdbx_strand_id
1 'polypeptide(L)'
;MEEEFDPFTAEWLSFVKNPNFNLVEKCLKFAQILEYPDLDVEKYIQKINRIGMSLKESISDVKNPTYLISMLNEHLFENLGFSGDDD
;
A
#
# COMPACT_ATOMS: atom_id res chain seq x y z
N MET A 1 32.36 -0.47 16.65
CA MET A 1 32.09 -0.59 15.21
C MET A 1 31.37 0.67 14.83
N GLU A 2 31.98 1.51 14.02
CA GLU A 2 31.25 2.60 13.36
C GLU A 2 30.27 1.92 12.39
N GLU A 3 28.98 2.27 12.46
CA GLU A 3 28.02 1.83 11.46
C GLU A 3 28.46 2.41 10.11
N GLU A 4 28.74 1.54 9.15
CA GLU A 4 29.06 1.94 7.79
C GLU A 4 27.84 2.65 7.20
N PHE A 5 28.04 3.86 6.67
CA PHE A 5 26.95 4.66 6.13
C PHE A 5 26.34 3.97 4.91
N ASP A 6 25.07 3.56 5.04
CA ASP A 6 24.27 3.08 3.92
C ASP A 6 23.32 4.19 3.42
N PRO A 7 23.53 4.71 2.19
CA PRO A 7 22.67 5.72 1.59
C PRO A 7 21.20 5.30 1.52
N PHE A 8 20.90 4.03 1.29
CA PHE A 8 19.51 3.55 1.18
C PHE A 8 18.81 3.55 2.54
N THR A 9 19.48 3.06 3.57
CA THR A 9 19.00 3.15 4.96
C THR A 9 18.81 4.60 5.40
N ALA A 10 19.73 5.50 5.05
CA ALA A 10 19.63 6.91 5.37
C ALA A 10 18.44 7.59 4.66
N GLU A 11 18.25 7.32 3.37
CA GLU A 11 17.11 7.82 2.59
C GLU A 11 15.78 7.32 3.18
N TRP A 12 15.66 6.01 3.43
CA TRP A 12 14.46 5.44 4.01
C TRP A 12 14.13 6.01 5.39
N LEU A 13 15.14 6.15 6.27
CA LEU A 13 14.98 6.74 7.60
C LEU A 13 14.45 8.17 7.54
N SER A 14 14.91 8.96 6.57
CA SER A 14 14.44 10.34 6.37
C SER A 14 12.96 10.38 5.99
N PHE A 15 12.49 9.41 5.21
CA PHE A 15 11.12 9.35 4.71
C PHE A 15 10.16 8.76 5.75
N VAL A 16 10.54 7.65 6.41
CA VAL A 16 9.67 6.96 7.37
C VAL A 16 9.41 7.78 8.63
N LYS A 17 10.40 8.58 9.07
CA LYS A 17 10.28 9.48 10.24
C LYS A 17 9.49 10.74 9.94
N ASN A 18 9.27 11.08 8.68
CA ASN A 18 8.51 12.26 8.31
C ASN A 18 7.00 12.02 8.60
N PRO A 19 6.36 12.84 9.47
CA PRO A 19 4.95 12.68 9.81
C PRO A 19 4.01 13.10 8.68
N ASN A 20 4.49 13.82 7.66
CA ASN A 20 3.68 14.25 6.53
C ASN A 20 3.34 13.11 5.56
N PHE A 21 4.04 11.98 5.65
CA PHE A 21 3.77 10.81 4.83
C PHE A 21 2.96 9.76 5.61
N ASN A 22 1.95 9.23 4.96
CA ASN A 22 1.14 8.14 5.46
C ASN A 22 1.83 6.78 5.22
N LEU A 23 1.18 5.70 5.68
CA LEU A 23 1.72 4.35 5.57
C LEU A 23 1.92 3.89 4.12
N VAL A 24 0.99 4.19 3.23
CA VAL A 24 1.05 3.82 1.80
C VAL A 24 2.27 4.47 1.14
N GLU A 25 2.44 5.77 1.32
CA GLU A 25 3.58 6.53 0.80
C GLU A 25 4.91 5.94 1.29
N LYS A 26 4.99 5.63 2.59
CA LYS A 26 6.19 5.06 3.21
C LYS A 26 6.51 3.67 2.67
N CYS A 27 5.51 2.81 2.52
CA CYS A 27 5.69 1.47 1.97
C CYS A 27 6.11 1.50 0.49
N LEU A 28 5.49 2.36 -0.33
CA LEU A 28 5.86 2.51 -1.73
C LEU A 28 7.27 3.08 -1.88
N LYS A 29 7.65 4.06 -1.06
CA LYS A 29 9.02 4.59 -1.08
C LYS A 29 10.04 3.54 -0.67
N PHE A 30 9.73 2.70 0.32
CA PHE A 30 10.57 1.59 0.72
C PHE A 30 10.77 0.57 -0.42
N ALA A 31 9.67 0.17 -1.08
CA ALA A 31 9.72 -0.72 -2.25
C ALA A 31 10.54 -0.10 -3.41
N GLN A 32 10.40 1.21 -3.63
CA GLN A 32 11.17 1.94 -4.63
C GLN A 32 12.68 1.89 -4.34
N ILE A 33 13.07 2.05 -3.07
CA ILE A 33 14.47 2.03 -2.63
C ILE A 33 15.09 0.64 -2.80
N LEU A 34 14.38 -0.43 -2.43
CA LEU A 34 14.96 -1.76 -2.33
C LEU A 34 14.89 -2.61 -3.61
N GLU A 35 13.77 -2.58 -4.32
CA GLU A 35 13.48 -3.57 -5.35
C GLU A 35 13.01 -2.96 -6.68
N TYR A 36 12.31 -1.82 -6.62
CA TYR A 36 11.64 -1.24 -7.79
C TYR A 36 12.06 0.22 -8.00
N PRO A 37 13.30 0.51 -8.41
CA PRO A 37 13.80 1.88 -8.55
C PRO A 37 12.95 2.76 -9.49
N ASP A 38 12.31 2.14 -10.50
CA ASP A 38 11.43 2.82 -11.46
C ASP A 38 9.96 2.92 -11.01
N LEU A 39 9.64 2.55 -9.76
CA LEU A 39 8.28 2.62 -9.22
C LEU A 39 7.80 4.08 -9.19
N ASP A 40 6.73 4.36 -9.92
CA ASP A 40 6.03 5.65 -9.88
C ASP A 40 5.12 5.70 -8.63
N VAL A 41 5.67 6.20 -7.53
CA VAL A 41 5.00 6.25 -6.22
C VAL A 41 3.65 6.96 -6.30
N GLU A 42 3.57 8.12 -6.96
CA GLU A 42 2.34 8.90 -7.08
C GLU A 42 1.25 8.14 -7.84
N LYS A 43 1.61 7.50 -8.96
CA LYS A 43 0.67 6.67 -9.72
C LYS A 43 0.13 5.51 -8.90
N TYR A 44 0.94 4.87 -8.07
CA TYR A 44 0.49 3.76 -7.21
C TYR A 44 -0.36 4.25 -6.04
N ILE A 45 -0.07 5.41 -5.45
CA ILE A 45 -0.94 6.05 -4.45
C ILE A 45 -2.32 6.31 -5.06
N GLN A 46 -2.38 6.88 -6.26
CA GLN A 46 -3.64 7.14 -6.97
C GLN A 46 -4.43 5.86 -7.25
N LYS A 47 -3.75 4.76 -7.62
CA LYS A 47 -4.39 3.45 -7.80
C LYS A 47 -5.00 2.93 -6.49
N ILE A 48 -4.26 2.97 -5.38
CA ILE A 48 -4.76 2.52 -4.07
C ILE A 48 -5.96 3.37 -3.63
N ASN A 49 -5.91 4.68 -3.81
CA ASN A 49 -7.04 5.57 -3.51
C ASN A 49 -8.28 5.23 -4.33
N ARG A 50 -8.13 4.90 -5.63
CA ARG A 50 -9.25 4.46 -6.48
C ARG A 50 -9.87 3.15 -6.00
N ILE A 51 -9.05 2.18 -5.61
CA ILE A 51 -9.52 0.91 -5.03
C ILE A 51 -10.36 1.20 -3.77
N GLY A 52 -9.80 1.99 -2.85
CA GLY A 52 -10.49 2.37 -1.62
C GLY A 52 -11.81 3.11 -1.85
N MET A 53 -11.87 4.01 -2.84
CA MET A 53 -13.12 4.67 -3.23
C MET A 53 -14.15 3.67 -3.77
N SER A 54 -13.77 2.78 -4.68
CA SER A 54 -14.71 1.82 -5.25
C SER A 54 -15.22 0.81 -4.21
N LEU A 55 -14.37 0.41 -3.26
CA LEU A 55 -14.80 -0.41 -2.13
C LEU A 55 -15.82 0.36 -1.26
N LYS A 56 -15.54 1.63 -0.95
CA LYS A 56 -16.45 2.46 -0.15
C LYS A 56 -17.82 2.64 -0.82
N GLU A 57 -17.86 2.73 -2.15
CA GLU A 57 -19.10 2.78 -2.92
C GLU A 57 -19.88 1.45 -2.88
N SER A 58 -19.19 0.31 -2.78
CA SER A 58 -19.84 -1.02 -2.65
C SER A 58 -20.33 -1.35 -1.24
N ILE A 59 -19.81 -0.71 -0.20
CA ILE A 59 -20.19 -0.96 1.18
C ILE A 59 -21.46 -0.19 1.53
N SER A 60 -22.57 -0.91 1.71
CA SER A 60 -23.79 -0.39 2.36
C SER A 60 -23.59 -0.17 3.88
N ASP A 61 -24.50 0.53 4.56
CA ASP A 61 -24.49 0.79 6.02
C ASP A 61 -24.64 -0.48 6.93
N VAL A 62 -24.28 -1.66 6.42
CA VAL A 62 -24.34 -2.95 7.12
C VAL A 62 -23.30 -3.00 8.22
N LYS A 63 -23.77 -3.19 9.46
CA LYS A 63 -22.92 -3.24 10.68
C LYS A 63 -22.34 -4.62 10.99
N ASN A 64 -22.61 -5.64 10.17
CA ASN A 64 -22.14 -7.01 10.42
C ASN A 64 -20.67 -7.15 9.98
N PRO A 65 -19.72 -7.42 10.90
CA PRO A 65 -18.30 -7.50 10.56
C PRO A 65 -17.97 -8.63 9.58
N THR A 66 -18.60 -9.79 9.71
CA THR A 66 -18.38 -10.93 8.80
C THR A 66 -18.78 -10.57 7.38
N TYR A 67 -19.92 -9.90 7.20
CA TYR A 67 -20.37 -9.44 5.89
C TYR A 67 -19.41 -8.41 5.29
N LEU A 68 -18.90 -7.47 6.09
CA LEU A 68 -17.90 -6.49 5.63
C LEU A 68 -16.62 -7.16 5.13
N ILE A 69 -16.15 -8.22 5.82
CA ILE A 69 -14.99 -9.00 5.38
C ILE A 69 -15.30 -9.75 4.08
N SER A 70 -16.49 -10.35 3.93
CA SER A 70 -16.88 -10.99 2.67
C SER A 70 -16.91 -10.01 1.50
N MET A 71 -17.49 -8.81 1.68
CA MET A 71 -17.49 -7.75 0.66
C MET A 71 -16.07 -7.30 0.29
N LEU A 72 -15.19 -7.16 1.28
CA LEU A 72 -13.78 -6.83 1.05
C LEU A 72 -13.09 -7.92 0.21
N ASN A 73 -13.29 -9.18 0.56
CA ASN A 73 -12.69 -10.31 -0.16
C ASN A 73 -13.20 -10.39 -1.60
N GLU A 74 -14.51 -10.27 -1.82
CA GLU A 74 -15.11 -10.24 -3.16
C GLU A 74 -14.54 -9.08 -3.99
N HIS A 75 -14.44 -7.89 -3.38
CA HIS A 75 -13.88 -6.73 -4.06
C HIS A 75 -12.42 -6.91 -4.49
N LEU A 76 -11.57 -7.40 -3.59
CA LEU A 76 -10.14 -7.55 -3.87
C LEU A 76 -9.86 -8.75 -4.80
N PHE A 77 -10.42 -9.91 -4.52
CA PHE A 77 -10.01 -11.15 -5.17
C PHE A 77 -10.86 -11.49 -6.39
N GLU A 78 -12.16 -11.21 -6.38
CA GLU A 78 -13.04 -11.54 -7.52
C GLU A 78 -13.14 -10.36 -8.50
N ASN A 79 -13.42 -9.15 -8.01
CA ASN A 79 -13.66 -7.99 -8.88
C ASN A 79 -12.38 -7.38 -9.44
N LEU A 80 -11.35 -7.23 -8.59
CA LEU A 80 -10.05 -6.69 -9.01
C LEU A 80 -9.07 -7.78 -9.46
N GLY A 81 -9.38 -9.06 -9.21
CA GLY A 81 -8.57 -10.19 -9.64
C GLY A 81 -7.21 -10.28 -8.95
N PHE A 82 -7.06 -9.70 -7.76
CA PHE A 82 -5.83 -9.92 -6.99
C PHE A 82 -5.72 -11.40 -6.63
N SER A 83 -4.52 -11.94 -6.73
CA SER A 83 -4.17 -13.27 -6.27
C SER A 83 -2.93 -13.17 -5.38
N GLY A 84 -2.66 -14.23 -4.63
CA GLY A 84 -1.35 -14.40 -4.03
C GLY A 84 -0.27 -14.48 -5.11
N ASP A 85 0.97 -14.34 -4.67
CA ASP A 85 2.10 -14.83 -5.45
C ASP A 85 2.06 -16.36 -5.34
N ASP A 86 1.67 -17.04 -6.42
CA ASP A 86 1.47 -18.49 -6.45
C ASP A 86 2.77 -19.26 -6.81
N ASP A 87 3.89 -18.55 -6.91
CA ASP A 87 5.24 -19.06 -7.23
C ASP A 87 6.13 -19.31 -5.99
#